data_AF-A0A1L9N422-F1
#
_entry.id   AF-A0A1L9N422-F1
#
_cell.length_a   1.000
_cell.length_b   1.000
_cell.length_c   1.000
_cell.angle_alpha   90.00
_cell.angle_beta   90.00
_cell.angle_gamma   90.00
#
_symmetry.space_group_name_H-M   'P 1'
#
loop_
_entity.id
_entity.type
_entity.pdbx_description
1 polymer ?
#
loop_
_entity_poly.entity_id
_entity_poly.type
_entity_poly.pdbx_seq_one_letter_code
_entity_poly.pdbx_strand_id
1 'polypeptide(L)'
;MVGDLQALSDLAASYSVGIAYEAVAWGTYIDTWEESLRVVQDVNRGNFGLCLDSFHVAARVWGDNTVESGIREDADLDLRKSLDRFVETCPLDKIFYVQLSDGEKFVLLLRPGHRF
;
A
#
# COMPACT_ATOMS: atom_id res chain seq x y z
N MET A 1 -0.08 -5.81 -17.21
CA MET A 1 0.42 -5.45 -15.87
C MET A 1 1.63 -6.28 -15.47
N VAL A 2 1.51 -7.55 -15.05
CA VAL A 2 2.67 -8.32 -14.55
C VAL A 2 3.81 -8.43 -15.59
N GLY A 3 3.50 -8.75 -16.85
CA GLY A 3 4.53 -8.82 -17.90
C GLY A 3 5.24 -7.49 -18.16
N ASP A 4 4.53 -6.37 -18.06
CA ASP A 4 5.11 -5.02 -18.21
C ASP A 4 6.02 -4.68 -17.03
N LEU A 5 5.63 -5.06 -15.81
CA LEU A 5 6.43 -4.89 -14.60
C LEU A 5 7.68 -5.77 -14.62
N GLN A 6 7.59 -7.00 -15.16
CA GLN A 6 8.75 -7.85 -15.40
C GLN A 6 9.73 -7.20 -16.38
N ALA A 7 9.24 -6.67 -17.51
CA ALA A 7 10.10 -5.96 -18.46
C ALA A 7 10.74 -4.71 -17.83
N LEU A 8 10.01 -3.98 -17.00
CA LEU A 8 10.53 -2.85 -16.24
C LEU A 8 11.63 -3.28 -15.24
N SER A 9 11.42 -4.36 -14.50
CA SER A 9 12.42 -4.94 -13.59
C SER A 9 13.68 -5.38 -14.31
N ASP A 10 13.53 -6.05 -15.44
CA ASP A 10 14.65 -6.54 -16.25
C ASP A 10 15.47 -5.35 -16.81
N LEU A 11 14.79 -4.26 -17.22
CA LEU A 11 15.46 -3.03 -17.61
C LEU A 11 16.15 -2.35 -16.42
N ALA A 12 15.48 -2.19 -15.28
CA ALA A 12 16.05 -1.57 -14.09
C ALA A 12 17.29 -2.33 -13.57
N ALA A 13 17.28 -3.66 -13.67
CA ALA A 13 18.41 -4.50 -13.31
C ALA A 13 19.66 -4.18 -14.13
N SER A 14 19.52 -3.80 -15.40
CA SER A 14 20.65 -3.37 -16.25
C SER A 14 21.34 -2.08 -15.76
N TYR A 15 20.66 -1.31 -14.91
CA TYR A 15 21.17 -0.12 -14.25
C TYR A 15 21.48 -0.33 -12.76
N SER A 16 21.42 -1.58 -12.25
CA SER A 16 21.54 -1.90 -10.82
C SER A 16 20.49 -1.17 -9.95
N VAL A 17 19.30 -0.94 -10.49
CA VAL A 17 18.19 -0.27 -9.81
C VAL A 17 17.17 -1.31 -9.32
N GLY A 18 16.74 -1.15 -8.07
CA GLY A 18 15.59 -1.86 -7.49
C GLY A 18 14.31 -1.06 -7.67
N ILE A 19 13.18 -1.76 -7.74
CA ILE A 19 11.84 -1.18 -7.85
C ILE A 19 11.06 -1.54 -6.59
N ALA A 20 10.50 -0.54 -5.93
CA ALA A 20 9.58 -0.71 -4.82
C ALA A 20 8.16 -0.38 -5.29
N TYR A 21 7.27 -1.36 -5.28
CA TYR A 21 5.87 -1.22 -5.68
C TYR A 21 5.04 -0.76 -4.48
N GLU A 22 4.24 0.28 -4.68
CA GLU A 22 3.40 0.90 -3.66
C GLU A 22 1.92 0.83 -4.06
N ALA A 23 1.10 0.21 -3.22
CA ALA A 23 -0.35 0.45 -3.29
C ALA A 23 -0.68 1.73 -2.55
N VAL A 24 -1.36 2.63 -3.24
CA VAL A 24 -1.96 3.82 -2.64
C VAL A 24 -3.40 3.52 -2.22
N ALA A 25 -3.84 4.08 -1.09
CA ALA A 25 -5.14 3.74 -0.46
C ALA A 25 -6.40 3.98 -1.33
N TRP A 26 -6.27 4.81 -2.37
CA TRP A 26 -7.31 5.12 -3.36
C TRP A 26 -7.03 4.50 -4.73
N GLY A 27 -6.15 3.50 -4.79
CA GLY A 27 -5.85 2.78 -6.02
C GLY A 27 -7.10 2.14 -6.61
N THR A 28 -7.28 2.24 -7.93
CA THR A 28 -8.46 1.66 -8.61
C THR A 28 -8.44 0.14 -8.66
N TYR A 29 -7.24 -0.46 -8.72
CA TYR A 29 -7.06 -1.90 -8.91
C TYR A 29 -6.35 -2.57 -7.74
N ILE A 30 -5.37 -1.88 -7.14
CA ILE A 30 -4.55 -2.36 -6.02
C ILE A 30 -4.46 -1.23 -5.01
N ASP A 31 -5.00 -1.45 -3.82
CA ASP A 31 -5.08 -0.45 -2.74
C ASP A 31 -4.76 -1.03 -1.35
N THR A 32 -4.28 -2.27 -1.29
CA THR A 32 -3.83 -2.95 -0.06
C THR A 32 -2.38 -3.41 -0.18
N TRP A 33 -1.73 -3.59 0.97
CA TRP A 33 -0.39 -4.19 1.00
C TRP A 33 -0.45 -5.67 0.60
N GLU A 34 -1.54 -6.38 0.91
CA GLU A 34 -1.70 -7.80 0.54
C GLU A 34 -1.67 -7.99 -0.98
N GLU A 35 -2.45 -7.19 -1.71
CA GLU A 35 -2.47 -7.27 -3.17
C GLU A 35 -1.17 -6.73 -3.79
N SER A 36 -0.51 -5.75 -3.15
CA SER A 36 0.86 -5.35 -3.54
C SER A 36 1.85 -6.49 -3.41
N LEU A 37 1.81 -7.23 -2.31
CA LEU A 37 2.68 -8.38 -2.07
C LEU A 37 2.41 -9.47 -3.11
N ARG A 38 1.15 -9.72 -3.45
CA ARG A 38 0.77 -10.62 -4.53
C ARG A 38 1.36 -10.19 -5.87
N VAL A 39 1.29 -8.90 -6.22
CA VAL A 39 1.92 -8.38 -7.45
C VAL A 39 3.43 -8.58 -7.42
N VAL A 40 4.10 -8.30 -6.30
CA VAL A 40 5.55 -8.54 -6.14
C VAL A 40 5.90 -10.01 -6.33
N GLN A 41 5.09 -10.93 -5.80
CA GLN A 41 5.24 -12.37 -5.97
C GLN A 41 5.03 -12.80 -7.43
N ASP A 42 4.00 -12.27 -8.10
CA ASP A 42 3.68 -12.60 -9.50
C ASP A 42 4.75 -12.05 -10.47
N VAL A 43 5.31 -10.87 -10.19
CA VAL A 43 6.43 -10.31 -10.97
C VAL A 43 7.66 -11.20 -10.85
N ASN A 44 7.93 -11.73 -9.66
CA ASN A 44 9.00 -12.70 -9.40
C ASN A 44 10.37 -12.26 -9.98
N ARG A 45 10.83 -11.08 -9.54
CA ARG A 45 12.16 -10.55 -9.87
C ARG A 45 12.89 -10.15 -8.59
N GLY A 46 14.18 -10.45 -8.51
CA GLY A 46 14.98 -10.21 -7.31
C GLY A 46 15.17 -8.73 -6.97
N ASN A 47 15.03 -7.84 -7.97
CA ASN A 47 15.10 -6.39 -7.82
C ASN A 47 13.71 -5.72 -7.84
N PHE A 48 12.64 -6.46 -7.56
CA PHE A 48 11.29 -5.92 -7.43
C PHE A 48 10.72 -6.31 -6.06
N GLY A 49 10.38 -5.31 -5.26
CA GLY A 49 9.92 -5.46 -3.88
C GLY A 49 8.82 -4.46 -3.53
N LEU A 50 8.50 -4.38 -2.24
CA LEU A 50 7.45 -3.53 -1.69
C LEU A 50 8.00 -2.18 -1.23
N CYS A 51 7.20 -1.15 -1.48
CA CYS A 51 7.18 0.08 -0.70
C CYS A 51 6.02 -0.03 0.30
N LEU A 52 6.31 0.14 1.59
CA LEU A 52 5.28 0.19 2.63
C LEU A 52 5.14 1.61 3.15
N ASP A 53 4.01 2.23 2.86
CA ASP A 53 3.66 3.55 3.34
C ASP A 53 2.63 3.46 4.48
N SER A 54 2.96 3.99 5.65
CA SER A 54 2.10 3.90 6.83
C SER A 54 0.78 4.66 6.67
N PHE A 55 0.79 5.79 5.97
CA PHE A 55 -0.44 6.54 5.68
C PHE A 55 -1.38 5.75 4.78
N HIS A 56 -0.89 5.11 3.71
CA HIS A 56 -1.74 4.34 2.80
C HIS A 56 -2.33 3.10 3.47
N VAL A 57 -1.55 2.40 4.30
CA VAL A 57 -2.08 1.29 5.12
C VAL A 57 -3.18 1.82 6.05
N ALA A 58 -2.90 2.90 6.81
CA ALA A 58 -3.87 3.46 7.75
C ALA A 58 -5.12 4.03 7.05
N ALA A 59 -4.97 4.78 5.95
CA ALA A 59 -6.09 5.35 5.20
C ALA A 59 -7.00 4.27 4.60
N ARG A 60 -6.44 3.09 4.31
CA ARG A 60 -7.23 1.96 3.79
C ARG A 60 -8.03 1.25 4.87
N VAL A 61 -7.46 1.01 6.05
CA VAL A 61 -8.08 0.14 7.08
C VAL A 61 -8.52 0.83 8.36
N TRP A 62 -8.06 2.06 8.61
CA TRP A 62 -8.28 2.79 9.87
C TRP A 62 -8.98 4.14 9.67
N GLY A 63 -8.43 4.99 8.81
CA GLY A 63 -8.96 6.33 8.53
C GLY A 63 -10.16 6.31 7.58
N ASP A 64 -11.11 7.22 7.80
CA ASP A 64 -12.24 7.43 6.90
C ASP A 64 -12.70 8.90 6.95
N ASN A 65 -12.48 9.63 5.86
CA ASN A 65 -12.84 11.03 5.73
C ASN A 65 -14.31 11.25 5.34
N THR A 66 -15.12 10.20 5.25
CA THR A 66 -16.57 10.26 4.98
C THR A 66 -17.41 10.25 6.25
N VAL A 67 -16.81 9.92 7.41
CA VAL A 67 -17.47 9.85 8.73
C VAL A 67 -16.96 10.90 9.71
N GLU A 68 -17.84 11.39 10.59
CA GLU A 68 -17.55 12.51 11.51
C GLU A 68 -16.38 12.25 12.48
N SER A 69 -16.20 11.00 12.91
CA SER A 69 -15.05 10.61 13.73
C SER A 69 -13.72 10.81 13.00
N GLY A 70 -13.69 10.62 11.68
CA GLY A 70 -12.46 10.48 10.88
C GLY A 70 -11.88 9.06 10.89
N ILE A 71 -12.53 8.13 11.59
CA ILE A 71 -12.03 6.79 11.93
C ILE A 71 -13.14 5.77 11.64
N ARG A 72 -12.79 4.65 11.00
CA ARG A 72 -13.72 3.54 10.72
C ARG A 72 -14.23 2.89 12.01
N GLU A 73 -15.36 2.19 11.91
CA GLU A 73 -15.78 1.27 12.97
C GLU A 73 -14.75 0.14 13.12
N ASP A 74 -14.47 -0.28 14.36
CA ASP A 74 -13.46 -1.30 14.70
C ASP A 74 -12.02 -1.06 14.18
N ALA A 75 -11.70 0.19 13.81
CA ALA A 75 -10.45 0.56 13.14
C ALA A 75 -9.17 0.04 13.82
N ASP A 76 -9.07 0.16 15.15
CA ASP A 76 -7.88 -0.32 15.90
C ASP A 76 -7.72 -1.84 15.81
N LEU A 77 -8.83 -2.58 15.89
CA LEU A 77 -8.82 -4.03 15.79
C LEU A 77 -8.43 -4.48 14.38
N ASP A 78 -8.96 -3.81 13.36
CA ASP A 78 -8.71 -4.16 11.96
C ASP A 78 -7.31 -3.79 11.50
N LEU A 79 -6.79 -2.63 11.92
CA LEU A 79 -5.39 -2.27 11.71
C LEU A 79 -4.46 -3.29 12.38
N ARG A 80 -4.75 -3.68 13.63
CA ARG A 80 -3.96 -4.69 14.34
C ARG A 80 -3.93 -6.02 13.60
N LYS A 81 -5.10 -6.55 13.21
CA LYS A 81 -5.19 -7.79 12.42
C LYS A 81 -4.43 -7.68 11.09
N SER A 82 -4.46 -6.51 10.45
CA SER A 82 -3.73 -6.27 9.20
C SER A 82 -2.21 -6.33 9.42
N LEU A 83 -1.72 -5.66 10.46
CA LEU A 83 -0.30 -5.68 10.82
C LEU A 83 0.17 -7.07 11.27
N ASP A 84 -0.66 -7.81 12.02
CA ASP A 84 -0.37 -9.19 12.43
C ASP A 84 -0.19 -10.08 11.18
N ARG A 85 -1.12 -10.01 10.22
CA ARG A 85 -0.99 -10.73 8.94
C ARG A 85 0.25 -10.30 8.16
N PHE A 86 0.57 -9.01 8.17
CA PHE A 86 1.77 -8.50 7.49
C PHE A 86 3.04 -9.14 8.04
N VAL A 87 3.18 -9.14 9.37
CA VAL A 87 4.32 -9.77 10.06
C VAL A 87 4.37 -11.28 9.81
N GLU A 88 3.23 -11.96 9.75
CA GLU A 88 3.16 -13.40 9.52
C GLU A 88 3.51 -13.82 8.09
N THR A 89 3.16 -12.99 7.09
CA THR A 89 3.11 -13.43 5.68
C THR A 89 4.08 -12.70 4.75
N CYS A 90 4.53 -11.49 5.10
CA CYS A 90 5.44 -10.74 4.24
C CYS A 90 6.90 -11.20 4.42
N PRO A 91 7.56 -11.71 3.37
CA PRO A 91 8.99 -12.02 3.45
C PRO A 91 9.80 -10.73 3.63
N LEU A 92 10.72 -10.72 4.60
CA LEU A 92 11.51 -9.54 4.92
C LEU A 92 12.39 -9.09 3.74
N ASP A 93 12.88 -10.01 2.93
CA ASP A 93 13.67 -9.72 1.72
C ASP A 93 12.86 -9.03 0.62
N LYS A 94 11.53 -8.95 0.75
CA LYS A 94 10.66 -8.23 -0.17
C LYS A 94 10.36 -6.80 0.26
N ILE A 95 10.79 -6.36 1.45
CA ILE A 95 10.60 -4.98 1.89
C ILE A 95 11.78 -4.14 1.42
N PHE A 96 11.57 -3.32 0.39
CA PHE A 96 12.63 -2.50 -0.21
C PHE A 96 12.65 -1.08 0.34
N TYR A 97 11.46 -0.57 0.68
CA TYR A 97 11.32 0.77 1.19
C TYR A 97 10.19 0.85 2.21
N VAL A 98 10.40 1.65 3.26
CA VAL A 98 9.38 1.98 4.25
C VAL A 98 9.27 3.50 4.30
N GLN A 99 8.09 4.01 3.97
CA GLN A 99 7.74 5.42 4.06
C GLN A 99 6.90 5.63 5.32
N LEU A 100 7.45 6.41 6.26
CA LEU A 100 6.74 6.80 7.46
C LEU A 100 6.06 8.15 7.22
N SER A 101 4.73 8.10 7.14
CA SER A 101 3.84 9.20 6.79
C SER A 101 2.56 9.12 7.64
N ASP A 102 1.93 10.27 7.85
CA ASP A 102 0.71 10.42 8.65
C ASP A 102 -0.33 11.28 7.91
N GLY A 103 -1.58 11.25 8.38
CA GLY A 103 -2.69 12.02 7.83
C GLY A 103 -3.31 12.95 8.87
N GLU A 104 -3.81 14.09 8.40
CA GLU A 104 -4.63 14.99 9.21
C GLU A 104 -6.12 14.71 9.00
N LYS A 105 -6.93 14.86 10.05
CA LYS A 105 -8.38 14.77 9.94
C LYS A 105 -8.91 15.87 9.02
N PHE A 106 -9.55 15.43 7.93
CA PHE A 106 -10.19 16.36 7.01
C PHE A 106 -11.47 16.94 7.61
N VAL A 107 -11.52 18.27 7.78
CA VAL A 107 -12.61 18.96 8.51
C VAL A 107 -13.96 18.87 7.77
N LEU A 108 -13.95 18.83 6.44
CA LEU A 108 -15.17 18.74 5.63
C LEU A 108 -15.37 17.31 5.15
N LEU A 109 -16.35 16.60 5.70
CA LEU A 109 -16.63 15.22 5.29
C LEU A 109 -16.73 15.08 3.78
N LEU A 110 -15.99 14.13 3.22
CA LEU A 110 -16.03 13.83 1.80
C LEU A 110 -17.41 13.27 1.45
N ARG A 111 -18.08 13.92 0.49
CA ARG A 111 -19.41 13.53 0.02
C ARG A 111 -19.41 13.42 -1.51
N PRO A 112 -20.35 12.64 -2.09
CA PRO A 112 -20.57 12.66 -3.53
C PRO A 112 -20.72 14.11 -4.03
N GLY A 113 -19.93 14.49 -5.03
CA GLY A 113 -19.93 15.84 -5.60
C GLY A 113 -18.86 16.80 -5.05
N HIS A 114 -18.04 16.40 -4.07
CA HIS A 114 -16.81 17.12 -3.77
C HIS A 114 -15.92 17.20 -5.03
N ARG A 115 -15.47 18.41 -5.36
CA ARG A 115 -14.50 18.65 -6.44
C ARG A 115 -13.09 18.61 -5.83
N PHE A 116 -12.19 17.91 -6.50
CA PHE A 116 -10.75 17.89 -6.23
C PHE A 116 -10.06 19.02 -6.98
#